data_AF-A0A9X7PKA3-F1
#
_entry.id   AF-A0A9X7PKA3-F1
#
_cell.length_a   1.000
_cell.length_b   1.000
_cell.length_c   1.000
_cell.angle_alpha   90.00
_cell.angle_beta   90.00
_cell.angle_gamma   90.00
#
_symmetry.space_group_name_H-M   'P 1'
#
loop_
_entity.id
_entity.type
_entity.pdbx_description
1 polymer ?
#
loop_
_entity_poly.entity_id
_entity_poly.type
_entity_poly.pdbx_seq_one_letter_code
_entity_poly.pdbx_strand_id
1 'polypeptide(L)' 'MKKFYVIRSKKEMDVKEKIIKAFSLEEACEIVKEQYVETLLEGEKLYIFPFVNGLRYDENNRVVWPEEGEMISIARLE' A
#
# COMPACT_ATOMS: atom_id res chain seq x y z
N MET A 1 2.93 -4.36 -18.00
CA MET A 1 2.60 -3.54 -16.81
C MET A 1 1.82 -4.37 -15.82
N LYS A 2 2.30 -4.43 -14.58
CA LYS A 2 1.65 -5.08 -13.44
C LYS A 2 0.78 -4.05 -12.71
N LYS A 3 -0.21 -4.53 -11.96
CA LYS A 3 -1.03 -3.68 -11.08
C LYS A 3 -0.56 -3.87 -9.65
N PHE A 4 -0.55 -2.80 -8.87
CA PHE A 4 -0.18 -2.80 -7.46
C PHE A 4 -1.27 -2.12 -6.64
N TYR A 5 -1.62 -2.71 -5.51
CA TYR A 5 -2.46 -2.06 -4.51
C TYR A 5 -1.63 -1.04 -3.74
N VAL A 6 -2.24 0.09 -3.43
CA VAL A 6 -1.70 1.09 -2.50
C VAL A 6 -2.67 1.17 -1.34
N ILE A 7 -2.22 0.70 -0.17
CA ILE A 7 -3.02 0.65 1.04
C ILE A 7 -2.43 1.62 2.05
N ARG A 8 -3.24 2.54 2.55
CA ARG A 8 -2.90 3.38 3.69
C ARG A 8 -3.38 2.71 4.97
N SER A 9 -2.43 2.27 5.77
CA SER A 9 -2.69 1.82 7.13
C SER A 9 -2.75 3.01 8.05
N LYS A 10 -3.89 3.16 8.71
CA LYS A 10 -4.11 4.13 9.78
C LYS A 10 -4.05 3.44 11.13
N LYS A 11 -4.18 4.22 12.20
CA LYS A 11 -4.17 3.69 13.57
C LYS A 11 -5.24 2.62 13.81
N GLU A 12 -6.43 2.77 13.22
CA GLU A 12 -7.59 1.90 13.52
C GLU A 12 -8.00 1.01 12.35
N MET A 13 -7.71 1.39 11.11
CA MET A 13 -8.19 0.71 9.91
C MET A 13 -7.21 0.85 8.75
N ASP A 14 -7.40 0.04 7.71
CA ASP A 14 -6.67 0.15 6.47
C ASP A 14 -7.58 0.61 5.33
N VAL A 15 -7.06 1.50 4.49
CA VAL A 15 -7.82 2.11 3.39
C VAL A 15 -7.11 1.84 2.08
N LYS A 16 -7.83 1.33 1.09
CA LYS A 16 -7.31 1.26 -0.28
C LYS A 16 -7.36 2.65 -0.90
N GLU A 17 -6.19 3.25 -1.07
CA GLU A 17 -6.06 4.56 -1.72
C GLU A 17 -6.29 4.43 -3.22
N LYS A 18 -5.55 3.52 -3.87
CA LYS A 18 -5.55 3.39 -5.32
C LYS A 18 -4.98 2.05 -5.78
N ILE A 19 -5.22 1.73 -7.05
CA ILE A 19 -4.47 0.73 -7.80
C ILE A 19 -3.62 1.46 -8.84
N ILE A 20 -2.31 1.24 -8.82
CA ILE A 20 -1.39 1.82 -9.80
C ILE A 20 -0.87 0.76 -10.76
N LYS A 21 -0.47 1.20 -11.95
CA LYS A 21 0.16 0.35 -12.96
C LYS A 21 1.64 0.73 -13.04
N ALA A 22 2.51 -0.25 -12.88
CA ALA A 22 3.96 -0.08 -12.96
C ALA A 22 4.61 -1.34 -13.56
N PHE A 23 5.87 -1.24 -13.98
CA PHE A 23 6.64 -2.38 -14.47
C PHE A 23 7.18 -3.26 -13.33
N SER A 24 7.57 -2.64 -12.21
CA SER A 24 8.12 -3.29 -11.02
C SER A 24 7.51 -2.72 -9.72
N LEU A 25 7.75 -3.41 -8.60
CA LEU A 25 7.34 -2.94 -7.28
C LEU A 25 8.14 -1.68 -6.85
N GLU A 26 9.39 -1.58 -7.28
CA GLU A 26 10.25 -0.40 -7.07
C GLU A 26 9.69 0.83 -7.79
N GLU A 27 9.34 0.70 -9.07
CA GLU A 27 8.72 1.80 -9.82
C GLU A 27 7.37 2.20 -9.21
N ALA A 28 6.57 1.20 -8.76
CA ALA A 28 5.35 1.47 -8.02
C ALA A 28 5.61 2.26 -6.73
N CYS A 29 6.70 1.94 -6.02
CA CYS A 29 7.12 2.64 -4.81
C CYS A 29 7.52 4.09 -5.07
N GLU A 30 8.28 4.37 -6.14
CA GLU A 30 8.66 5.73 -6.51
C GLU A 30 7.42 6.60 -6.80
N ILE A 31 6.50 6.08 -7.62
CA ILE A 31 5.23 6.77 -7.93
C ILE A 31 4.44 7.07 -6.65
N VAL A 32 4.32 6.10 -5.73
CA VAL A 32 3.56 6.30 -4.48
C VAL A 32 4.26 7.28 -3.56
N LYS A 33 5.60 7.23 -3.46
CA LYS A 33 6.37 8.19 -2.67
C LYS A 33 6.10 9.61 -3.13
N GLU A 34 6.24 9.89 -4.42
CA GLU A 34 6.00 11.23 -4.97
C GLU A 34 4.58 11.75 -4.73
N GLN A 35 3.58 10.86 -4.74
CA GLN A 35 2.18 11.26 -4.63
C GLN A 35 1.65 11.36 -3.20
N TYR A 36 2.16 10.54 -2.28
CA TYR A 36 1.50 10.32 -0.98
C TYR A 36 2.39 10.54 0.23
N VAL A 37 3.72 10.56 0.10
CA VAL A 37 4.61 10.63 1.28
C VAL A 37 4.38 11.87 2.13
N GLU A 38 4.13 13.02 1.49
CA GLU A 38 3.85 14.29 2.18
C GLU A 38 2.46 14.32 2.82
N THR A 39 1.56 13.42 2.40
CA THR A 39 0.20 13.29 2.93
C THR A 39 0.11 12.34 4.12
N LEU A 40 1.20 11.67 4.48
CA LEU A 40 1.22 10.76 5.62
C LEU A 40 1.27 11.53 6.93
N LEU A 41 0.31 11.22 7.80
CA LEU A 41 0.30 11.66 9.17
C LEU A 41 1.21 10.78 10.03
N GLU A 42 1.56 11.28 11.22
CA GLU A 42 2.33 10.52 12.20
C GLU A 42 1.63 9.19 12.53
N GLY A 43 2.38 8.10 12.44
CA GLY A 43 1.86 6.74 12.63
C GLY A 43 1.10 6.13 11.44
N GLU A 44 0.86 6.87 10.35
CA GLU A 44 0.34 6.29 9.11
C GLU A 44 1.46 5.64 8.28
N LYS A 45 1.11 4.56 7.58
CA LYS A 45 2.00 3.85 6.66
C LYS A 45 1.29 3.56 5.35
N LEU A 46 2.04 3.56 4.25
CA LEU A 46 1.57 3.05 2.97
C LEU A 46 2.18 1.68 2.73
N TYR A 47 1.38 0.77 2.23
CA TYR A 47 1.80 -0.56 1.81
C TYR A 47 1.50 -0.73 0.33
N ILE A 48 2.49 -1.25 -0.38
CA ILE A 48 2.44 -1.47 -1.82
C ILE A 48 2.76 -2.93 -2.05
N PHE A 49 1.86 -3.62 -2.75
CA PHE A 49 2.03 -5.04 -3.08
C PHE A 49 1.29 -5.38 -4.38
N PRO A 50 1.70 -6.46 -5.06
CA PRO A 50 1.08 -6.88 -6.32
C PRO A 50 -0.43 -7.08 -6.19
N PHE A 51 -1.15 -6.81 -7.27
CA PHE A 51 -2.56 -7.17 -7.39
C PHE A 51 -2.69 -8.70 -7.45
N VAL A 52 -2.91 -9.31 -6.30
CA VAL A 52 -3.24 -10.73 -6.11
C VAL A 52 -4.74 -10.88 -5.88
N ASN A 53 -5.28 -12.09 -6.13
CA ASN A 53 -6.71 -12.43 -6.27
C ASN A 53 -7.66 -11.78 -5.23
N GLY A 54 -8.00 -10.52 -5.47
CA GLY A 54 -8.87 -9.69 -4.65
C GLY A 54 -8.21 -9.18 -3.36
N LEU A 55 -8.31 -7.88 -3.13
CA LEU A 55 -8.03 -7.30 -1.81
C LEU A 55 -9.10 -7.74 -0.83
N ARG A 56 -8.69 -8.29 0.31
CA ARG A 56 -9.61 -8.72 1.38
C ARG A 56 -9.34 -7.91 2.63
N TYR A 57 -10.40 -7.74 3.41
CA TYR A 57 -10.37 -7.09 4.71
C TYR A 57 -10.90 -8.05 5.77
N ASP A 58 -10.35 -7.96 6.98
CA ASP A 58 -10.87 -8.66 8.15
C ASP A 58 -12.02 -7.90 8.82
N GLU A 59 -12.53 -8.43 9.93
CA GLU A 59 -13.62 -7.83 10.73
C GLU A 59 -13.29 -6.43 11.30
N ASN A 60 -12.01 -6.08 11.40
CA ASN A 60 -11.51 -4.80 11.89
C ASN A 60 -11.18 -3.82 10.74
N ASN A 61 -11.59 -4.12 9.50
CA ASN A 61 -11.20 -3.39 8.30
C ASN A 61 -9.67 -3.29 8.12
N ARG A 62 -8.93 -4.33 8.53
CA ARG A 62 -7.51 -4.46 8.19
C ARG A 62 -7.33 -5.29 6.95
N VAL A 63 -6.35 -4.93 6.13
CA VAL A 63 -6.03 -5.71 4.93
C VAL A 63 -5.50 -7.07 5.35
N VAL A 64 -6.12 -8.10 4.82
CA VAL A 64 -5.61 -9.47 4.91
C VAL A 64 -4.48 -9.57 3.89
N TRP A 65 -3.24 -9.49 4.38
CA TRP A 65 -2.06 -9.54 3.54
C TRP A 65 -1.95 -10.88 2.83
N PRO A 66 -1.53 -10.89 1.55
CA PRO A 66 -1.29 -12.15 0.87
C PRO A 66 -0.11 -12.88 1.50
N GLU A 67 -0.23 -14.21 1.60
CA GLU A 67 0.83 -15.07 2.15
C GLU A 67 2.09 -15.09 1.28
N GLU A 68 1.94 -14.77 -0.01
CA GLU A 68 3.01 -14.76 -1.00
C GLU A 68 3.09 -13.43 -1.75
N GLY A 69 4.33 -12.98 -2.00
CA GLY A 69 4.64 -11.80 -2.78
C GLY A 69 5.48 -10.78 -2.03
N GLU A 70 6.17 -9.93 -2.80
CA GLU A 70 6.95 -8.83 -2.24
C GLU A 70 6.03 -7.68 -1.85
N MET A 71 6.33 -7.05 -0.72
CA MET A 71 5.62 -5.87 -0.22
C MET A 71 6.63 -4.80 0.18
N ILE A 72 6.34 -3.55 -0.17
CA ILE A 72 7.09 -2.40 0.31
C ILE A 72 6.18 -1.59 1.23
N SER A 73 6.71 -1.20 2.39
CA SER A 73 6.07 -0.22 3.28
C SER A 73 6.81 1.11 3.23
N ILE A 74 6.06 2.21 3.10
CA ILE A 74 6.56 3.58 3.20
C ILE A 74 5.98 4.19 4.47
N ALA A 75 6.85 4.71 5.32
CA ALA A 75 6.47 5.54 6.45
C ALA A 75 7.12 6.91 6.27
N ARG A 76 6.50 7.96 6.82
CA ARG A 76 7.17 9.25 6.97
C ARG A 76 8.29 9.08 7.99
N LEU A 77 9.53 9.32 7.58
CA LEU A 77 10.64 9.47 8.52
C LEU A 77 10.44 10.80 9.23
N GLU A 78 10.38 10.76 10.56
CA GLU A 78 10.31 11.93 11.45
C GLU A 78 11.54 12.84 11.29
#